data_AF-A0A3P5ZNR1-F1
#
_entry.id   AF-A0A3P5ZNR1-F1
#
_cell.length_a   1.000
_cell.length_b   1.000
_cell.length_c   1.000
_cell.angle_alpha   90.00
_cell.angle_beta   90.00
_cell.angle_gamma   90.00
#
_symmetry.space_group_name_H-M   'P 1'
#
loop_
_entity.id
_entity.type
_entity.pdbx_description
1 polymer ?
#
loop_
_entity_poly.entity_id
_entity_poly.type
_entity_poly.pdbx_seq_one_letter_code
_entity_poly.pdbx_strand_id
1 'polypeptide(L)' 'MAGNRDLSNLELMPIDMQTEIISRIARHSRRAVRNLLAAVPNLARSAAVPIVYRNLNIHR' A
#
# COMPACT_ATOMS: atom_id res chain seq x y z
N MET A 1 16.42 16.78 -15.01
CA MET A 1 16.15 15.45 -15.58
C MET A 1 15.66 14.57 -14.44
N ALA A 2 14.37 14.22 -14.42
CA ALA A 2 13.81 13.33 -13.42
C ALA A 2 14.41 11.95 -13.65
N GLY A 3 15.26 11.49 -12.73
CA GLY A 3 15.91 10.19 -12.83
C GLY A 3 14.87 9.09 -12.97
N ASN A 4 15.17 8.11 -13.82
CA ASN A 4 14.50 6.81 -13.86
C ASN A 4 14.54 6.19 -12.46
N ARG A 5 13.55 6.50 -11.63
CA ARG A 5 13.19 5.60 -10.54
C ARG A 5 12.41 4.50 -11.24
N ASP A 6 13.03 3.33 -11.39
CA ASP A 6 12.33 2.14 -11.86
C ASP A 6 11.16 1.92 -10.91
N LEU A 7 9.98 2.40 -11.32
CA LEU A 7 8.76 2.28 -10.55
C LEU A 7 8.49 0.78 -10.42
N SER A 8 8.18 0.35 -9.20
CA SER A 8 7.70 -1.00 -8.99
C SER A 8 6.44 -1.20 -9.85
N ASN A 9 6.24 -2.40 -10.40
CA ASN A 9 5.01 -2.74 -11.11
C ASN A 9 3.76 -2.41 -10.28
N LEU A 10 3.87 -2.46 -8.95
CA LEU A 10 2.79 -2.08 -8.03
C LEU A 10 2.48 -0.57 -8.06
N GLU A 11 3.47 0.29 -8.27
CA GLU A 11 3.28 1.75 -8.38
C GLU A 11 2.65 2.16 -9.72
N LEU A 12 2.84 1.35 -10.76
CA LEU A 12 2.26 1.56 -12.09
C LEU A 12 0.80 1.10 -12.16
N MET A 13 0.33 0.30 -11.20
CA MET A 13 -1.06 -0.15 -11.17
C MET A 13 -2.03 1.02 -10.91
N PRO A 14 -3.28 0.94 -11.40
CA PRO A 14 -4.32 1.88 -11.01
C PRO A 14 -4.49 1.96 -9.49
N ILE A 15 -4.82 3.15 -8.98
CA ILE A 15 -4.92 3.41 -7.53
C ILE A 15 -5.90 2.47 -6.82
N ASP A 16 -6.98 2.07 -7.50
CA ASP A 16 -7.98 1.15 -6.98
C ASP A 16 -7.40 -0.26 -6.76
N MET A 17 -6.56 -0.74 -7.69
CA MET A 17 -5.87 -2.03 -7.56
C MET A 17 -4.81 -1.98 -6.45
N GLN A 18 -4.04 -0.90 -6.38
CA GLN A 18 -3.07 -0.70 -5.29
C GLN A 18 -3.78 -0.75 -3.93
N THR A 19 -4.89 -0.03 -3.82
CA THR A 19 -5.73 0.04 -2.63
C THR A 19 -6.28 -1.33 -2.25
N GLU A 20 -6.78 -2.10 -3.22
CA GLU A 20 -7.31 -3.45 -2.97
C GLU A 20 -6.21 -4.40 -2.46
N ILE A 21 -5.03 -4.39 -3.08
CA ILE A 21 -3.88 -5.21 -2.68
C ILE A 21 -3.47 -4.85 -1.24
N ILE A 22 -3.26 -3.57 -0.96
CA ILE A 22 -2.88 -3.09 0.39
C ILE A 22 -3.98 -3.44 1.41
N SER A 23 -5.25 -3.32 1.03
CA SER A 23 -6.40 -3.68 1.86
C SER A 23 -6.44 -5.17 2.19
N ARG A 24 -6.08 -6.05 1.25
CA ARG A 24 -5.91 -7.49 1.49
C ARG A 24 -4.73 -7.76 2.44
N ILE A 25 -3.57 -7.14 2.21
CA ILE A 25 -2.41 -7.30 3.11
C ILE A 25 -2.75 -6.81 4.53
N ALA A 26 -3.44 -5.68 4.65
CA ALA A 26 -3.89 -5.12 5.92
C ALA A 26 -4.79 -6.07 6.72
N ARG A 27 -5.61 -6.89 6.04
CA ARG A 27 -6.44 -7.94 6.66
C ARG A 27 -5.63 -9.10 7.24
N HIS A 28 -4.34 -9.20 6.94
CA HIS A 28 -3.51 -10.31 7.41
C HIS A 28 -2.35 -9.84 8.29
N SER A 29 -1.74 -8.68 8.00
CA SER A 29 -0.59 -8.20 8.75
C SER A 29 -0.40 -6.69 8.64
N ARG A 30 -0.55 -6.00 9.78
CA ARG A 30 -0.18 -4.58 9.92
C ARG A 30 1.32 -4.37 9.67
N ARG A 31 2.17 -5.30 10.10
CA ARG A 31 3.62 -5.23 9.90
C ARG A 31 3.99 -5.29 8.41
N ALA A 32 3.32 -6.13 7.63
CA ALA A 32 3.56 -6.22 6.20
C ALA A 32 3.20 -4.91 5.48
N VAL A 33 2.07 -4.28 5.82
CA VAL A 33 1.72 -2.96 5.25
C VAL A 33 2.76 -1.91 5.61
N ARG A 34 3.24 -1.88 6.87
CA ARG A 34 4.30 -0.95 7.28
C ARG A 34 5.60 -1.17 6.50
N ASN A 35 6.02 -2.43 6.33
CA ASN A 35 7.21 -2.77 5.57
C ASN A 35 7.06 -2.37 4.08
N LEU A 36 5.89 -2.60 3.50
CA LEU A 36 5.56 -2.20 2.13
C LEU A 36 5.69 -0.69 1.95
N LEU A 37 5.09 0.10 2.85
CA LEU A 37 5.14 1.57 2.78
C LEU A 37 6.54 2.14 3.05
N ALA A 38 7.36 1.44 3.85
CA ALA A 38 8.76 1.80 4.03
C ALA A 38 9.60 1.55 2.76
N ALA A 39 9.31 0.46 2.04
CA ALA A 39 9.99 0.13 0.79
C ALA A 39 9.52 0.98 -0.39
N VAL A 40 8.22 1.28 -0.45
CA VAL A 40 7.58 2.00 -1.56
C VAL A 40 6.67 3.13 -1.02
N PRO A 41 7.23 4.30 -0.68
CA PRO A 41 6.49 5.39 -0.05
C PRO A 41 5.35 5.96 -0.92
N ASN A 42 5.44 5.85 -2.24
CA ASN A 42 4.42 6.38 -3.16
C ASN A 42 3.06 5.70 -2.99
N LEU A 43 3.02 4.47 -2.46
CA LEU A 43 1.79 3.75 -2.16
C LEU A 43 1.05 4.28 -0.93
N ALA A 44 1.62 5.24 -0.18
CA ALA A 44 0.99 5.82 1.00
C ALA A 44 -0.38 6.43 0.69
N ARG A 45 -0.57 7.02 -0.50
CA ARG A 45 -1.86 7.56 -0.94
C ARG A 45 -2.93 6.46 -1.02
N SER A 46 -2.57 5.32 -1.60
CA SER A 46 -3.44 4.15 -1.76
C SER A 46 -3.71 3.44 -0.42
N ALA A 47 -2.78 3.54 0.54
CA ALA A 47 -2.97 3.04 1.90
C ALA A 47 -3.84 3.97 2.77
N ALA A 48 -3.98 5.25 2.42
CA ALA A 48 -4.68 6.26 3.20
C ALA A 48 -6.21 6.26 3.01
N VAL A 49 -6.80 5.13 2.60
CA VAL A 49 -8.25 5.01 2.41
C VAL A 49 -8.94 4.35 3.62
N PRO A 50 -10.21 4.67 3.91
CA PRO A 50 -10.90 4.16 5.10
C PRO A 50 -10.92 2.63 5.24
N ILE A 51 -11.06 1.91 4.11
CA ILE A 51 -11.12 0.43 4.12
C ILE A 51 -9.80 -0.21 4.55
N VAL A 52 -8.66 0.39 4.19
CA VAL A 52 -7.33 -0.09 4.59
C VAL A 52 -7.14 0.10 6.09
N TYR A 53 -7.50 1.27 6.63
CA TYR A 53 -7.46 1.54 8.07
C TYR A 53 -8.36 0.58 8.86
N ARG A 54 -9.57 0.30 8.36
CA ARG A 54 -10.46 -0.68 8.98
C ARG A 54 -9.77 -2.04 9.10
N ASN A 55 -9.16 -2.50 8.02
CA ASN A 55 -8.49 -3.80 7.96
C ASN A 55 -7.26 -3.88 8.85
N LEU A 56 -6.48 -2.79 8.95
CA LEU A 56 -5.34 -2.70 9.87
C LEU A 56 -5.74 -2.85 11.35
N ASN A 57 -6.97 -2.50 11.70
CA ASN A 57 -7.49 -2.55 13.08
C ASN A 57 -8.15 -3.88 13.44
N ILE A 58 -8.30 -4.83 12.51
CA ILE A 58 -8.92 -6.15 12.78
C ILE A 58 -8.03 -7.00 13.70
N HIS A 59 -6.70 -6.82 13.62
CA HIS A 59 -5.72 -7.56 14.43
C HIS A 59 -5.30 -6.79 15.69
N ARG A 60 -6.26 -6.24 16.43
CA ARG A 60 -6.00 -5.65 17.76
C ARG A 60 -5.98 -6.72 18.84
#